data_AF-A0A9E4D4J2-F1
#
_entry.id   AF-A0A9E4D4J2-F1
#
_cell.length_a   1.000
_cell.length_b   1.000
_cell.length_c   1.000
_cell.angle_alpha   90.00
_cell.angle_beta   90.00
_cell.angle_gamma   90.00
#
_symmetry.space_group_name_H-M   'P 1'
#
loop_
_entity.id
_entity.type
_entity.pdbx_description
1 polymer ?
#
loop_
_entity_poly.entity_id
_entity_poly.type
_entity_poly.pdbx_seq_one_letter_code
_entity_poly.pdbx_strand_id
1 'polypeptide(L)'
;MALGAPGAALAFQTADCRFDQRCASDGLCEPAEVVARIQRSTPIDAVIGFHMGDIDLGLSLLDFDSTHVLWGADHDSGAFMLRIERAPPTVELTFVGLDGKVDWVMHGNCGDFQDA
;
A
#
# COMPACT_ATOMS: atom_id res chain seq x y z
N MET A 1 13.60 14.64 -31.57
CA MET A 1 13.92 13.64 -30.54
C MET A 1 13.96 14.37 -29.20
N ALA A 2 12.86 14.33 -28.45
CA ALA A 2 12.85 14.81 -27.07
C ALA A 2 13.09 13.57 -26.19
N LEU A 3 14.16 13.58 -25.41
CA LEU A 3 14.38 12.60 -24.35
C LEU A 3 13.17 12.68 -23.40
N GLY A 4 12.47 11.56 -23.21
CA GLY A 4 11.46 11.45 -22.17
C GLY A 4 12.09 11.77 -20.84
N ALA A 5 11.53 12.73 -20.10
CA ALA A 5 12.01 13.10 -18.78
C ALA A 5 11.90 11.87 -17.86
N PRO A 6 13.02 11.33 -17.33
CA PRO A 6 12.97 10.35 -16.26
C PRO A 6 12.62 11.13 -14.99
N GLY A 7 11.34 11.24 -14.68
CA GLY A 7 10.90 12.13 -13.61
C GLY A 7 9.41 12.33 -13.46
N ALA A 8 8.56 11.53 -14.13
CA ALA A 8 7.18 11.36 -13.69
C ALA A 8 7.18 10.51 -12.41
N ALA A 9 7.80 11.04 -11.34
CA ALA A 9 7.51 10.59 -9.99
C ALA A 9 6.03 10.85 -9.81
N LEU A 10 5.24 9.77 -9.83
CA LEU A 10 3.84 9.78 -9.45
C LEU A 10 3.76 10.40 -8.06
N ALA A 11 3.47 11.70 -8.03
CA ALA A 11 3.55 12.50 -6.83
C ALA A 11 2.20 12.43 -6.14
N PHE A 12 1.94 11.31 -5.49
CA PHE A 12 0.84 11.20 -4.57
C PHE A 12 1.22 11.95 -3.29
N GLN A 13 0.55 13.07 -2.99
CA GLN A 13 0.76 13.79 -1.74
C GLN A 13 0.19 12.96 -0.58
N THR A 14 -1.09 12.63 -0.67
CA THR A 14 -1.81 11.84 0.32
C THR A 14 -3.03 11.16 -0.27
N ALA A 15 -3.35 9.95 0.18
CA ALA A 15 -4.67 9.34 0.05
C ALA A 15 -5.08 8.66 1.35
N ASP A 16 -6.35 8.81 1.72
CA ASP A 16 -6.96 8.03 2.80
C ASP A 16 -7.59 6.78 2.17
N CYS A 17 -7.17 5.61 2.65
CA CYS A 17 -7.65 4.32 2.21
C CYS A 17 -8.43 3.64 3.32
N ARG A 18 -9.65 3.21 3.00
CA ARG A 18 -10.53 2.50 3.94
C ARG A 18 -10.52 1.03 3.60
N PHE A 19 -10.09 0.22 4.56
CA PHE A 19 -10.20 -1.23 4.53
C PHE A 19 -11.48 -1.63 5.26
N ASP A 20 -12.36 -2.32 4.55
CA ASP A 20 -13.68 -2.74 5.02
C ASP A 20 -13.77 -4.26 5.27
N GLN A 21 -12.76 -5.02 4.82
CA GLN A 21 -12.74 -6.46 4.95
C GLN A 21 -11.33 -7.01 5.21
N ARG A 22 -11.20 -7.95 6.14
CA ARG A 22 -10.00 -8.77 6.38
C ARG A 22 -10.33 -10.24 6.12
N CYS A 23 -9.59 -10.87 5.23
CA CYS A 23 -9.72 -12.29 4.91
C CYS A 23 -8.49 -13.05 5.42
N ALA A 24 -8.71 -14.13 6.17
CA ALA A 24 -7.66 -15.05 6.57
C ALA A 24 -7.26 -15.98 5.43
N SER A 25 -6.13 -16.68 5.60
CA SER A 25 -5.59 -17.64 4.62
C SER A 25 -6.55 -18.76 4.24
N ASP A 26 -7.53 -19.07 5.08
CA ASP A 26 -8.56 -20.09 4.87
C ASP A 26 -9.77 -19.59 4.05
N GLY A 27 -9.75 -18.31 3.66
CA GLY A 27 -10.81 -17.67 2.88
C GLY A 27 -11.98 -17.13 3.71
N LEU A 28 -11.93 -17.24 5.05
CA LEU A 28 -12.92 -16.60 5.91
C LEU A 28 -12.64 -15.10 6.01
N CYS A 29 -13.66 -14.30 5.69
CA CYS A 29 -13.57 -12.85 5.72
C CYS A 29 -14.43 -12.26 6.83
N GLU A 30 -13.84 -11.36 7.60
CA GLU A 30 -14.48 -10.59 8.65
C GLU A 30 -14.53 -9.11 8.26
N PRO A 31 -15.56 -8.36 8.67
CA PRO A 31 -15.58 -6.93 8.48
C PRO A 31 -14.40 -6.29 9.23
N ALA A 32 -13.73 -5.36 8.57
CA ALA A 32 -12.70 -4.51 9.16
C ALA A 32 -13.17 -3.05 9.07
N GLU A 33 -12.70 -2.20 9.97
CA GLU A 33 -12.84 -0.75 9.79
C GLU A 33 -11.51 -0.11 10.17
N VAL A 34 -10.61 -0.12 9.19
CA VAL A 34 -9.29 0.49 9.32
C VAL A 34 -9.18 1.58 8.27
N VAL A 35 -8.86 2.78 8.73
CA VAL A 35 -8.47 3.88 7.86
C VAL A 35 -6.96 3.97 7.92
N ALA A 36 -6.31 3.86 6.77
CA ALA A 36 -4.90 4.09 6.64
C ALA A 36 -4.66 5.32 5.78
N ARG A 37 -3.68 6.13 6.18
CA ARG A 37 -3.22 7.25 5.38
C ARG A 37 -1.90 6.89 4.73
N ILE A 38 -1.84 7.09 3.42
CA ILE A 38 -0.65 6.95 2.59
C ILE A 38 -0.06 8.35 2.41
N GLN A 39 1.13 8.61 2.94
CA GLN A 39 1.83 9.90 2.79
C GLN A 39 3.23 9.72 2.20
N ARG A 40 3.59 10.57 1.23
CA ARG A 40 4.97 10.62 0.71
C ARG A 40 5.84 11.55 1.55
N SER A 41 6.99 11.06 2.03
CA SER A 41 8.05 11.90 2.59
C SER A 41 9.09 12.27 1.51
N THR A 42 9.69 13.47 1.57
CA THR A 42 10.78 13.89 0.65
C THR A 42 11.96 14.54 1.39
N PRO A 43 13.22 14.42 0.87
CA PRO A 43 13.67 13.68 -0.32
C PRO A 43 14.82 12.67 -0.06
N ILE A 44 14.67 11.41 -0.53
CA ILE A 44 15.50 10.72 -1.56
C ILE A 44 15.14 9.22 -1.65
N ASP A 45 14.63 8.61 -0.59
CA ASP A 45 14.08 7.25 -0.65
C ASP A 45 12.59 7.37 -0.36
N ALA A 46 11.75 7.15 -1.37
CA ALA A 46 10.31 7.25 -1.23
C ALA A 46 9.87 6.16 -0.24
N VAL A 47 9.76 6.52 1.02
CA VAL A 47 9.09 5.72 2.05
C VAL A 47 7.68 6.28 2.18
N ILE A 48 6.70 5.41 1.99
CA ILE A 48 5.31 5.73 2.31
C ILE A 48 5.08 5.31 3.76
N GLY A 49 4.71 6.28 4.59
CA GLY A 49 4.11 5.99 5.88
C GLY A 49 2.75 5.37 5.63
N PHE A 50 2.56 4.13 6.07
CA PHE A 50 1.26 3.48 6.16
C PHE A 50 0.90 3.42 7.64
N HIS A 51 0.00 4.30 8.05
CA HIS A 51 -0.44 4.38 9.43
C HIS A 51 -1.72 3.57 9.62
N MET A 52 -1.66 2.52 10.43
CA MET A 52 -2.83 1.74 10.86
C MET A 52 -3.01 1.91 12.37
N GLY A 53 -3.90 2.82 12.78
CA GLY A 53 -3.97 3.25 14.17
C GLY A 53 -2.66 3.92 14.59
N ASP A 54 -1.97 3.35 15.59
CA ASP A 54 -0.69 3.84 16.11
C ASP A 54 0.54 3.18 15.46
N ILE A 55 0.34 2.26 14.50
CA ILE A 55 1.43 1.52 13.84
C ILE A 55 1.84 2.25 12.57
N ASP A 56 3.14 2.48 12.39
CA ASP A 56 3.75 2.91 11.13
C ASP A 56 4.56 1.75 10.53
N LEU A 57 4.20 1.35 9.30
CA LEU A 57 4.83 0.21 8.63
C LEU A 57 6.05 0.56 7.76
N GLY A 58 6.39 1.86 7.60
CA GLY A 58 7.61 2.27 6.87
C GLY A 58 7.82 1.54 5.52
N LEU A 59 6.87 1.67 4.60
CA LEU A 59 6.87 0.86 3.36
C LEU A 59 7.85 1.41 2.31
N SER A 60 8.54 0.51 1.62
CA SER A 60 9.44 0.80 0.49
C SER A 60 8.80 0.42 -0.84
N LEU A 61 9.04 1.19 -1.90
CA LEU A 61 8.52 0.90 -3.24
C LEU A 61 9.20 -0.34 -3.82
N LEU A 62 8.41 -1.33 -4.19
CA LEU A 62 8.89 -2.58 -4.80
C LEU A 62 8.70 -2.57 -6.32
N ASP A 63 7.54 -2.13 -6.79
CA ASP A 63 7.19 -2.10 -8.22
C ASP A 63 6.13 -1.03 -8.52
N PHE A 64 6.10 -0.53 -9.75
CA PHE A 64 5.03 0.37 -10.20
C PHE A 64 4.89 0.39 -11.72
N ASP A 65 3.66 0.50 -12.19
CA ASP A 65 3.35 0.77 -13.59
C ASP A 65 2.09 1.65 -13.74
N SER A 66 1.53 1.67 -14.96
CA SER A 66 0.32 2.43 -15.26
C SER A 66 -0.95 1.88 -14.62
N THR A 67 -0.98 0.61 -14.20
CA THR A 67 -2.16 -0.03 -13.60
C THR A 67 -2.06 -0.11 -12.08
N HIS A 68 -0.86 -0.34 -11.55
CA HIS A 68 -0.69 -0.62 -10.13
C HIS A 68 0.58 0.00 -9.53
N VAL A 69 0.62 0.01 -8.19
CA VAL A 69 1.80 0.35 -7.40
C VAL A 69 1.93 -0.67 -6.27
N LEU A 70 3.14 -1.17 -6.03
CA LEU A 70 3.45 -2.17 -5.04
C LEU A 70 4.50 -1.67 -4.04
N TRP A 71 4.20 -1.80 -2.77
CA TRP A 71 5.08 -1.44 -1.66
C TRP A 71 5.24 -2.61 -0.71
N GLY A 72 6.34 -2.66 0.04
CA GLY A 72 6.50 -3.64 1.09
C GLY A 72 7.44 -3.21 2.20
N ALA A 73 7.34 -3.93 3.31
CA ALA A 73 8.21 -3.77 4.47
C ALA A 73 8.42 -5.12 5.16
N ASP A 74 9.63 -5.34 5.66
CA ASP A 74 9.94 -6.45 6.54
C ASP A 74 9.58 -6.08 7.98
N HIS A 75 9.11 -7.07 8.74
CA HIS A 75 8.76 -6.95 10.16
C HIS A 75 9.27 -8.19 10.91
N ASP A 76 9.51 -8.07 12.22
CA ASP A 76 10.03 -9.18 13.03
C ASP A 76 9.14 -10.43 13.01
N SER A 77 7.86 -10.27 12.65
CA SER A 77 6.87 -11.35 12.55
C SER A 77 6.54 -11.79 11.12
N GLY A 78 7.11 -11.16 10.08
CA GLY A 78 6.72 -11.42 8.70
C GLY A 78 7.04 -10.26 7.75
N ALA A 79 6.28 -10.14 6.67
CA ALA A 79 6.39 -9.04 5.72
C ALA A 79 5.01 -8.49 5.35
N PHE A 80 4.96 -7.18 5.11
CA PHE A 80 3.78 -6.50 4.60
C PHE A 80 3.96 -6.18 3.13
N MET A 81 2.88 -6.29 2.37
CA MET A 81 2.83 -5.88 0.97
C MET A 81 1.55 -5.06 0.74
N LEU A 82 1.71 -3.83 0.28
CA LEU A 82 0.60 -2.94 -0.07
C LEU A 82 0.54 -2.80 -1.59
N ARG A 83 -0.55 -3.29 -2.18
CA ARG A 83 -0.84 -3.16 -3.60
C ARG A 83 -1.98 -2.16 -3.79
N ILE A 84 -1.79 -1.22 -4.71
CA ILE A 84 -2.78 -0.22 -5.07
C ILE A 84 -3.05 -0.35 -6.56
N GLU A 85 -4.28 -0.70 -6.93
CA GLU A 85 -4.76 -0.59 -8.31
C GLU A 85 -5.26 0.84 -8.55
N ARG A 86 -5.06 1.38 -9.76
CA ARG A 86 -5.43 2.77 -10.06
C ARG A 86 -6.84 2.94 -10.62
N ALA A 87 -7.39 1.90 -11.25
CA ALA A 87 -8.67 1.98 -11.95
C ALA A 87 -9.40 0.62 -11.98
N PRO A 88 -10.39 0.38 -11.10
CA PRO A 88 -10.81 1.26 -10.00
C PRO A 88 -9.73 1.37 -8.90
N PRO A 89 -9.74 2.45 -8.09
CA PRO A 89 -8.76 2.65 -7.02
C PRO A 89 -9.01 1.70 -5.83
N THR A 90 -8.51 0.46 -5.96
CA THR A 90 -8.58 -0.53 -4.88
C THR A 90 -7.23 -0.65 -4.19
N VAL A 91 -7.26 -1.02 -2.92
CA VAL A 91 -6.06 -1.29 -2.13
C VAL A 91 -6.15 -2.66 -1.49
N GLU A 92 -5.01 -3.33 -1.47
CA GLU A 92 -4.84 -4.62 -0.83
C GLU A 92 -3.61 -4.55 0.08
N LEU A 93 -3.78 -4.85 1.36
CA LEU A 93 -2.68 -5.03 2.30
C LEU A 93 -2.58 -6.51 2.65
N THR A 94 -1.49 -7.14 2.24
CA THR A 94 -1.18 -8.53 2.54
C THR A 94 -0.16 -8.60 3.66
N PHE A 95 -0.37 -9.51 4.61
CA PHE A 95 0.65 -9.91 5.56
C PHE A 95 1.07 -11.36 5.33
N VAL A 96 2.37 -11.56 5.16
CA VAL A 96 3.01 -12.86 4.96
C VAL A 96 3.78 -13.20 6.23
N GLY A 97 3.49 -14.33 6.85
CA GLY A 97 4.20 -14.80 8.03
C GLY A 97 5.65 -15.22 7.74
N LEU A 98 6.44 -15.46 8.78
CA LEU A 98 7.83 -15.94 8.67
C LEU A 98 7.97 -17.29 7.95
N ASP A 99 6.89 -18.06 7.85
CA ASP A 99 6.84 -19.31 7.11
C ASP A 99 6.61 -19.12 5.59
N GLY A 100 6.52 -17.87 5.14
CA GLY A 100 6.31 -17.49 3.75
C GLY A 100 4.87 -17.62 3.28
N LYS A 101 3.92 -17.91 4.18
CA LYS A 101 2.49 -18.01 3.84
C LYS A 101 1.78 -16.71 4.12
N VAL A 102 0.77 -16.43 3.28
CA VAL A 102 -0.16 -15.34 3.54
C VAL A 102 -1.00 -15.73 4.75
N ASP A 103 -0.91 -14.94 5.83
CA ASP A 103 -1.73 -15.14 7.02
C ASP A 103 -3.08 -14.45 6.86
N TRP A 104 -3.06 -13.23 6.29
CA TRP A 104 -4.27 -12.47 6.00
C TRP A 104 -4.06 -11.44 4.90
N VAL A 105 -5.18 -11.04 4.29
CA VAL A 105 -5.30 -9.97 3.31
C VAL A 105 -6.38 -9.01 3.76
N MET A 106 -6.14 -7.72 3.69
CA MET A 106 -7.18 -6.70 3.85
C MET A 106 -7.47 -6.07 2.50
N HIS A 107 -8.75 -5.99 2.15
CA HIS A 107 -9.22 -5.31 0.95
C HIS A 107 -9.87 -3.99 1.34
N GLY A 108 -9.72 -3.00 0.46
CA GLY A 108 -10.28 -1.69 0.67
C GLY A 108 -10.31 -0.86 -0.60
N ASN A 109 -10.75 0.38 -0.42
CA ASN A 109 -10.76 1.39 -1.47
C ASN A 109 -10.01 2.63 -1.00
N CYS A 110 -9.26 3.25 -1.90
CA CYS A 110 -8.65 4.54 -1.64
C CYS A 110 -9.52 5.65 -2.20
N GLY A 111 -9.53 6.79 -1.51
CA GLY A 111 -9.99 8.04 -2.12
C GLY A 111 -9.07 8.47 -3.26
N ASP A 112 -9.46 9.53 -3.96
CA ASP A 112 -8.61 10.11 -5.01
C ASP A 112 -7.27 10.54 -4.41
N PHE A 113 -6.18 10.10 -5.03
CA PHE A 113 -4.87 10.60 -4.67
C PHE A 113 -4.77 12.08 -5.06
N GLN A 114 -4.37 12.92 -4.12
CA GLN A 114 -4.12 14.33 -4.42
C GLN A 114 -2.78 14.47 -5.16
N ASP A 115 -2.81 15.19 -6.28
CA ASP A 115 -1.60 15.62 -6.99
C ASP A 115 -0.78 16.55 -6.09
N ALA A 116 0.53 16.35 -6.08
CA ALA A 116 1.48 17.13 -5.28
C ALA A 116 1.79 18.52 -5.84
#